data_AF-A0A381X7S8-F1
#
_entry.id   AF-A0A381X7S8-F1
#
_cell.length_a   1.000
_cell.length_b   1.000
_cell.length_c   1.000
_cell.angle_alpha   90.00
_cell.angle_beta   90.00
_cell.angle_gamma   90.00
#
_symmetry.space_group_name_H-M   'P 1'
#
loop_
_entity.id
_entity.type
_entity.pdbx_description
1 polymer ?
#
loop_
_entity_poly.entity_id
_entity_poly.type
_entity_poly.pdbx_seq_one_letter_code
_entity_poly.pdbx_strand_id
1 'polypeptide(L)'
;MVFRSKLLIFIPIGTLGVSYITQAAEWSTVRGSSSVTFVATQEGSQFQGLFETFSAEVDFDTADPNSGQIIGIVEPASVNSGDAERDATLLDRDWFDPNNYPESKFESEQIEEMEDGSYRAHAQLTLRGITNPVVMDFTFESSETSGINRGNLSGTVKINRLDFGVGQGFWADTSWVANEVNVRVNLSLKQ
;
A
#
# COMPACT_ATOMS: atom_id res chain seq x y z
N MET A 1 -18.40 12.97 -80.25
CA MET A 1 -17.64 11.74 -79.97
C MET A 1 -17.03 11.89 -78.59
N VAL A 2 -17.26 10.91 -77.72
CA VAL A 2 -17.10 10.91 -76.25
C VAL A 2 -15.63 10.72 -75.84
N PHE A 3 -15.12 11.45 -74.83
CA PHE A 3 -14.05 11.03 -73.88
C PHE A 3 -14.07 11.99 -72.66
N ARG A 4 -14.77 11.71 -71.54
CA ARG A 4 -14.43 10.89 -70.34
C ARG A 4 -13.15 11.29 -69.58
N SER A 5 -13.36 12.08 -68.52
CA SER A 5 -12.89 11.96 -67.12
C SER A 5 -11.50 11.39 -66.80
N LYS A 6 -10.76 12.08 -65.92
CA LYS A 6 -10.29 11.54 -64.63
C LYS A 6 -9.72 12.67 -63.75
N LEU A 7 -10.45 13.04 -62.69
CA LEU A 7 -9.98 13.91 -61.60
C LEU A 7 -9.23 13.02 -60.59
N LEU A 8 -7.93 13.26 -60.41
CA LEU A 8 -7.10 12.58 -59.42
C LEU A 8 -7.26 13.30 -58.07
N ILE A 9 -7.93 12.64 -57.13
CA ILE A 9 -8.04 13.08 -55.73
C ILE A 9 -6.83 12.48 -54.98
N PHE A 10 -5.94 13.34 -54.49
CA PHE A 10 -4.89 12.99 -53.53
C PHE A 10 -5.51 12.93 -52.13
N ILE A 11 -5.49 11.75 -51.50
CA ILE A 11 -5.82 11.57 -50.08
C ILE A 11 -4.51 11.54 -49.30
N PRO A 12 -4.30 12.40 -48.28
CA PRO A 12 -3.14 12.28 -47.41
C PRO A 12 -3.30 11.06 -46.50
N ILE A 13 -2.28 10.21 -46.48
CA ILE A 13 -2.14 9.08 -45.57
C ILE A 13 -1.93 9.64 -44.16
N GLY A 14 -2.95 9.53 -43.31
CA GLY A 14 -2.84 9.86 -41.88
C GLY A 14 -2.11 8.74 -41.14
N THR A 15 -1.00 9.08 -40.49
CA THR A 15 -0.33 8.22 -39.50
C THR A 15 -1.27 7.96 -38.33
N LEU A 16 -1.66 6.69 -38.15
CA LEU A 16 -2.37 6.22 -36.96
C LEU A 16 -1.40 6.23 -35.78
N GLY A 17 -1.59 7.15 -34.83
CA GLY A 17 -0.98 7.05 -33.51
C GLY A 17 -1.64 5.88 -32.78
N VAL A 18 -0.86 4.85 -32.45
CA VAL A 18 -1.32 3.78 -31.56
C VAL A 18 -1.25 4.35 -30.15
N SER A 19 -2.40 4.70 -29.59
CA SER A 19 -2.49 4.95 -28.15
C SER A 19 -2.45 3.60 -27.45
N TYR A 20 -1.37 3.32 -26.73
CA TYR A 20 -1.37 2.23 -25.76
C TYR A 20 -2.28 2.65 -24.62
N ILE A 21 -3.36 1.92 -24.43
CA ILE A 21 -4.10 1.99 -23.17
C ILE A 21 -3.20 1.23 -22.19
N THR A 22 -2.44 1.95 -21.37
CA THR A 22 -1.78 1.37 -20.20
C THR A 22 -2.90 0.85 -19.30
N GLN A 23 -3.06 -0.46 -19.26
CA GLN A 23 -4.04 -1.14 -18.43
C GLN A 23 -3.27 -1.77 -17.29
N ALA A 24 -3.24 -1.07 -16.16
CA ALA A 24 -2.70 -1.61 -14.94
C ALA A 24 -3.57 -2.83 -14.50
N ALA A 25 -2.92 -3.80 -13.86
CA ALA A 25 -3.51 -5.08 -13.49
C ALA A 25 -4.18 -5.01 -12.10
N GLU A 26 -5.52 -4.98 -12.08
CA GLU A 26 -6.30 -4.98 -10.83
C GLU A 26 -6.21 -6.34 -10.11
N TRP A 27 -5.77 -6.32 -8.85
CA TRP A 27 -5.63 -7.48 -7.98
C TRP A 27 -6.59 -7.43 -6.78
N SER A 28 -7.25 -8.55 -6.49
CA SER A 28 -8.09 -8.68 -5.30
C SER A 28 -7.37 -9.40 -4.15
N THR A 29 -7.50 -8.87 -2.94
CA THR A 29 -6.84 -9.41 -1.74
C THR A 29 -7.53 -10.68 -1.24
N VAL A 30 -6.74 -11.72 -1.00
CA VAL A 30 -7.15 -12.97 -0.34
C VAL A 30 -6.94 -12.82 1.16
N ARG A 31 -7.99 -12.41 1.88
CA ARG A 31 -7.91 -12.04 3.31
C ARG A 31 -7.27 -13.11 4.20
N GLY A 32 -7.64 -14.39 4.04
CA GLY A 32 -7.17 -15.46 4.92
C GLY A 32 -5.67 -15.79 4.83
N SER A 33 -4.97 -15.26 3.83
CA SER A 33 -3.52 -15.41 3.64
C SER A 33 -2.82 -14.06 3.46
N SER A 34 -3.47 -12.99 3.93
CA SER A 34 -2.91 -11.63 3.95
C SER A 34 -2.79 -11.14 5.39
N SER A 35 -1.88 -10.22 5.65
CA SER A 35 -1.65 -9.65 6.98
C SER A 35 -1.08 -8.25 6.92
N VAL A 36 -1.45 -7.43 7.89
CA VAL A 36 -0.78 -6.17 8.23
C VAL A 36 -0.31 -6.30 9.68
N THR A 37 1.00 -6.25 9.89
CA THR A 37 1.63 -6.38 11.21
C THR A 37 2.51 -5.18 11.50
N PHE A 38 2.81 -4.97 12.77
CA PHE A 38 3.79 -3.97 13.20
C PHE A 38 4.70 -4.55 14.26
N VAL A 39 5.95 -4.09 14.28
CA VAL A 39 6.93 -4.38 15.32
C VAL A 39 7.30 -3.09 16.01
N ALA A 40 7.08 -3.05 17.32
CA ALA A 40 7.41 -1.92 18.18
C ALA A 40 8.29 -2.40 19.34
N THR A 41 8.97 -1.46 20.01
CA THR A 41 9.87 -1.76 21.13
C THR A 41 9.37 -1.04 22.38
N GLN A 42 9.10 -1.81 23.45
CA GLN A 42 8.70 -1.32 24.76
C GLN A 42 9.75 -1.76 25.79
N GLU A 43 10.31 -0.80 26.52
CA GLU A 43 11.35 -1.02 27.54
C GLU A 43 12.52 -1.89 27.03
N GLY A 44 12.92 -1.65 25.78
CA GLY A 44 14.01 -2.39 25.11
C GLY A 44 13.64 -3.76 24.55
N SER A 45 12.41 -4.25 24.76
CA SER A 45 11.92 -5.53 24.23
C SER A 45 11.00 -5.31 23.03
N GLN A 46 11.23 -6.06 21.95
CA GLN A 46 10.35 -6.02 20.79
C GLN A 46 9.08 -6.84 21.03
N PHE A 47 7.95 -6.32 20.57
CA PHE A 47 6.72 -7.07 20.44
C PHE A 47 6.14 -6.87 19.04
N GLN A 48 5.34 -7.83 18.59
CA GLN A 48 4.63 -7.76 17.32
C GLN A 48 3.14 -7.64 17.59
N GLY A 49 2.47 -6.73 16.90
CA GLY A 49 1.02 -6.70 16.79
C GLY A 49 0.56 -6.86 15.35
N LEU A 50 -0.73 -7.09 15.18
CA LEU A 50 -1.40 -7.18 13.90
C LEU A 50 -2.72 -6.40 13.92
N PHE A 51 -3.24 -6.10 12.75
CA PHE A 51 -4.61 -5.62 12.58
C PHE A 51 -5.44 -6.70 11.93
N GLU A 52 -6.53 -7.11 12.61
CA GLU A 52 -7.40 -8.18 12.13
C GLU A 52 -8.32 -7.71 10.99
N THR A 53 -8.60 -6.40 10.91
CA THR A 53 -9.48 -5.79 9.92
C THR A 53 -8.72 -4.78 9.07
N PHE A 54 -8.58 -5.13 7.79
CA PHE A 54 -7.96 -4.29 6.77
C PHE A 54 -8.51 -4.64 5.37
N SER A 55 -8.32 -3.71 4.44
CA SER A 55 -8.52 -3.91 3.00
C SER A 55 -7.32 -3.36 2.22
N ALA A 56 -7.11 -3.90 1.03
CA ALA A 56 -6.13 -3.39 0.10
C ALA A 56 -6.64 -3.52 -1.34
N GLU A 57 -6.41 -2.45 -2.11
CA GLU A 57 -6.56 -2.37 -3.55
C GLU A 57 -5.16 -2.25 -4.13
N VAL A 58 -4.80 -3.20 -4.99
CA VAL A 58 -3.48 -3.26 -5.62
C VAL A 58 -3.67 -3.31 -7.11
N ASP A 59 -3.20 -2.27 -7.78
CA ASP A 59 -3.12 -2.19 -9.22
C ASP A 59 -1.64 -2.13 -9.59
N PHE A 60 -1.09 -3.22 -10.12
CA PHE A 60 0.37 -3.32 -10.30
C PHE A 60 0.77 -4.28 -11.42
N ASP A 61 1.55 -3.75 -12.35
CA ASP A 61 2.20 -4.49 -13.44
C ASP A 61 3.72 -4.30 -13.34
N THR A 62 4.46 -5.40 -13.25
CA THR A 62 5.93 -5.36 -13.18
C THR A 62 6.57 -4.86 -14.48
N ALA A 63 5.85 -4.90 -15.61
CA ALA A 63 6.33 -4.35 -16.88
C ALA A 63 6.17 -2.83 -16.97
N ASP A 64 5.28 -2.24 -16.16
CA ASP A 64 5.11 -0.78 -16.03
C ASP A 64 4.81 -0.35 -14.59
N PRO A 65 5.79 -0.47 -13.65
CA PRO A 65 5.58 -0.20 -12.23
C PRO A 65 5.08 1.21 -11.94
N ASN A 66 5.50 2.21 -12.73
CA ASN A 66 5.16 3.61 -12.55
C ASN A 66 3.67 3.91 -12.78
N SER A 67 2.94 3.02 -13.46
CA SER A 67 1.49 3.13 -13.65
C SER A 67 0.67 2.56 -12.49
N GLY A 68 1.33 1.84 -11.56
CA GLY A 68 0.67 1.13 -10.48
C GLY A 68 0.23 2.02 -9.32
N GLN A 69 -0.72 1.51 -8.54
CA GLN A 69 -1.22 2.12 -7.33
C GLN A 69 -1.51 1.06 -6.25
N ILE A 70 -1.17 1.37 -5.01
CA ILE A 70 -1.46 0.59 -3.82
C ILE A 70 -2.23 1.48 -2.84
N ILE A 71 -3.43 1.07 -2.49
CA ILE A 71 -4.24 1.68 -1.44
C ILE A 71 -4.48 0.64 -0.34
N GLY A 72 -4.15 0.98 0.89
CA GLY A 72 -4.39 0.14 2.07
C GLY A 72 -5.20 0.87 3.11
N ILE A 73 -6.21 0.21 3.68
CA ILE A 73 -7.02 0.72 4.79
C ILE A 73 -6.93 -0.26 5.94
N VAL A 74 -6.67 0.25 7.14
CA VAL A 74 -6.64 -0.52 8.39
C VAL A 74 -7.62 0.10 9.36
N GLU A 75 -8.40 -0.73 10.06
CA GLU A 75 -9.21 -0.30 11.20
C GLU A 75 -8.42 -0.48 12.50
N PRO A 76 -7.94 0.59 13.17
CA PRO A 76 -7.10 0.44 14.36
C PRO A 76 -7.81 -0.22 15.54
N ALA A 77 -9.15 -0.21 15.55
CA ALA A 77 -9.98 -0.93 16.52
C ALA A 77 -9.72 -2.45 16.54
N SER A 78 -9.18 -3.00 15.44
CA SER A 78 -8.89 -4.42 15.27
C SER A 78 -7.47 -4.81 15.69
N VAL A 79 -6.77 -3.95 16.43
CA VAL A 79 -5.41 -4.21 16.91
C VAL A 79 -5.37 -5.42 17.84
N ASN A 80 -4.38 -6.28 17.64
CA ASN A 80 -4.11 -7.44 18.48
C ASN A 80 -2.60 -7.63 18.62
N SER A 81 -2.07 -7.47 19.83
CA SER A 81 -0.67 -7.73 20.17
C SER A 81 -0.46 -9.02 20.96
N GLY A 82 -1.52 -9.80 21.17
CA GLY A 82 -1.53 -10.99 22.02
C GLY A 82 -1.54 -10.69 23.51
N ASP A 83 -1.76 -9.43 23.90
CA ASP A 83 -1.75 -8.93 25.27
C ASP A 83 -2.91 -7.95 25.47
N ALA A 84 -3.91 -8.37 26.25
CA ALA A 84 -5.15 -7.62 26.39
C ALA A 84 -4.98 -6.24 27.05
N GLU A 85 -3.99 -6.06 27.93
CA GLU A 85 -3.75 -4.75 28.59
C GLU A 85 -3.09 -3.78 27.60
N ARG A 86 -2.14 -4.28 26.80
CA ARG A 86 -1.53 -3.47 25.73
C ARG A 86 -2.54 -3.11 24.66
N ASP A 87 -3.39 -4.06 24.26
CA ASP A 87 -4.42 -3.83 23.24
C ASP A 87 -5.43 -2.79 23.73
N ALA A 88 -5.88 -2.87 24.99
CA ALA A 88 -6.72 -1.84 25.60
C ALA A 88 -6.03 -0.46 25.58
N THR A 89 -4.74 -0.39 25.94
CA THR A 89 -3.96 0.86 25.94
C THR A 89 -3.81 1.43 24.53
N LEU A 90 -3.56 0.60 23.51
CA LEU A 90 -3.42 1.04 22.13
C LEU A 90 -4.72 1.65 21.57
N LEU A 91 -5.87 1.27 22.12
CA LEU A 91 -7.18 1.81 21.76
C LEU A 91 -7.52 3.12 22.49
N ASP A 92 -6.73 3.53 23.48
CA ASP A 92 -6.99 4.75 24.25
C ASP A 92 -6.82 6.03 23.42
N ARG A 93 -7.38 7.12 23.97
CA ARG A 93 -7.32 8.45 23.38
C ARG A 93 -5.90 8.92 23.10
N ASP A 94 -4.89 8.51 23.86
CA ASP A 94 -3.52 8.98 23.62
C ASP A 94 -2.77 8.15 22.57
N TRP A 95 -3.37 7.04 22.06
CA TRP A 95 -2.78 6.09 21.12
C TRP A 95 -3.44 6.08 19.74
N PHE A 96 -4.24 5.06 19.37
CA PHE A 96 -4.93 5.03 18.07
C PHE A 96 -6.24 5.79 18.08
N ASP A 97 -6.95 5.81 19.22
CA ASP A 97 -8.21 6.55 19.40
C ASP A 97 -9.25 6.28 18.27
N PRO A 98 -9.62 5.01 18.03
CA PRO A 98 -10.44 4.63 16.88
C PRO A 98 -11.86 5.21 16.90
N ASN A 99 -12.34 5.67 18.06
CA ASN A 99 -13.62 6.37 18.14
C ASN A 99 -13.62 7.69 17.37
N ASN A 100 -12.47 8.38 17.31
CA ASN A 100 -12.30 9.63 16.56
C ASN A 100 -11.60 9.39 15.20
N TYR A 101 -10.77 8.35 15.11
CA TYR A 101 -9.99 8.01 13.92
C TYR A 101 -10.20 6.52 13.56
N PRO A 102 -11.36 6.17 13.00
CA PRO A 102 -11.74 4.76 12.80
C PRO A 102 -10.88 4.03 11.78
N GLU A 103 -10.18 4.76 10.91
CA GLU A 103 -9.39 4.21 9.82
C GLU A 103 -8.01 4.89 9.73
N SER A 104 -7.01 4.10 9.33
CA SER A 104 -5.71 4.54 8.84
C SER A 104 -5.62 4.21 7.35
N LYS A 105 -5.13 5.14 6.52
CA LYS A 105 -5.05 4.98 5.06
C LYS A 105 -3.62 5.15 4.56
N PHE A 106 -3.14 4.19 3.79
CA PHE A 106 -1.94 4.28 2.96
C PHE A 106 -2.35 4.45 1.49
N GLU A 107 -1.73 5.37 0.77
CA GLU A 107 -2.00 5.62 -0.65
C GLU A 107 -0.69 5.96 -1.37
N SER A 108 -0.26 5.09 -2.28
CA SER A 108 0.93 5.33 -3.08
C SER A 108 0.70 6.41 -4.14
N GLU A 109 1.69 7.27 -4.33
CA GLU A 109 1.71 8.32 -5.35
C GLU A 109 2.64 7.97 -6.52
N GLN A 110 3.71 7.21 -6.23
CA GLN A 110 4.67 6.77 -7.23
C GLN A 110 5.25 5.42 -6.82
N ILE A 111 5.43 4.53 -7.78
CA ILE A 111 6.11 3.24 -7.59
C ILE A 111 7.25 3.13 -8.59
N GLU A 112 8.46 2.84 -8.11
CA GLU A 112 9.66 2.67 -8.93
C GLU A 112 10.29 1.30 -8.72
N GLU A 113 10.92 0.77 -9.78
CA GLU A 113 11.76 -0.43 -9.71
C GLU A 113 13.17 -0.05 -9.25
N MET A 114 13.73 -0.86 -8.36
CA MET A 114 15.05 -0.70 -7.76
C MET A 114 16.09 -1.56 -8.50
N GLU A 115 17.38 -1.23 -8.36
CA GLU A 115 18.47 -1.95 -9.05
C GLU A 115 18.57 -3.45 -8.70
N ASP A 116 18.05 -3.85 -7.54
CA ASP A 116 18.03 -5.24 -7.06
C ASP A 116 16.77 -6.02 -7.48
N GLY A 117 15.89 -5.40 -8.28
CA GLY A 117 14.61 -5.98 -8.73
C GLY A 117 13.48 -5.90 -7.70
N SER A 118 13.71 -5.25 -6.55
CA SER A 118 12.63 -4.85 -5.64
C SER A 118 11.94 -3.57 -6.13
N TYR A 119 10.89 -3.15 -5.43
CA TYR A 119 10.14 -1.95 -5.76
C TYR A 119 10.07 -1.02 -4.55
N ARG A 120 9.91 0.26 -4.83
CA ARG A 120 9.73 1.31 -3.83
C ARG A 120 8.47 2.11 -4.15
N ALA A 121 7.54 2.15 -3.21
CA ALA A 121 6.37 3.01 -3.26
C ALA A 121 6.59 4.25 -2.38
N HIS A 122 6.52 5.44 -2.98
CA HIS A 122 6.39 6.71 -2.28
C HIS A 122 4.91 6.97 -2.06
N ALA A 123 4.51 7.23 -0.82
CA ALA A 123 3.11 7.20 -0.43
C ALA A 123 2.78 8.20 0.65
N GLN A 124 1.49 8.51 0.77
CA GLN A 124 0.93 9.25 1.89
C GLN A 124 0.33 8.25 2.88
N LEU A 125 0.76 8.33 4.14
CA LEU A 125 0.12 7.62 5.26
C LEU A 125 -0.69 8.61 6.06
N THR A 126 -1.98 8.35 6.21
CA THR A 126 -2.86 9.02 7.16
C THR A 126 -3.10 8.10 8.34
N LEU A 127 -2.61 8.49 9.52
CA LEU A 127 -2.78 7.77 10.77
C LEU A 127 -3.20 8.76 11.85
N ARG A 128 -4.27 8.43 12.58
CA ARG A 128 -4.82 9.31 13.62
C ARG A 128 -5.16 10.72 13.11
N GLY A 129 -5.66 10.80 11.87
CA GLY A 129 -6.03 12.06 11.21
C GLY A 129 -4.85 12.94 10.75
N ILE A 130 -3.61 12.49 10.94
CA ILE A 130 -2.41 13.19 10.48
C ILE A 130 -1.87 12.47 9.24
N THR A 131 -1.62 13.23 8.18
CA THR A 131 -1.09 12.71 6.92
C THR A 131 0.37 13.12 6.75
N ASN A 132 1.27 12.15 6.59
CA ASN A 132 2.70 12.37 6.31
C ASN A 132 3.19 11.45 5.18
N PRO A 133 4.23 11.87 4.43
CA PRO A 133 4.86 11.02 3.44
C PRO A 133 5.60 9.86 4.11
N VAL A 134 5.52 8.68 3.51
CA VAL A 134 6.23 7.48 3.90
C VAL A 134 6.76 6.76 2.66
N VAL A 135 7.71 5.85 2.87
CA VAL A 135 8.25 4.99 1.81
C VAL A 135 8.03 3.55 2.19
N MET A 136 7.50 2.77 1.25
CA MET A 136 7.39 1.31 1.36
C MET A 136 8.36 0.66 0.39
N ASP A 137 9.31 -0.10 0.91
CA ASP A 137 10.10 -1.03 0.09
C ASP A 137 9.35 -2.37 0.05
N PHE A 138 9.15 -2.94 -1.14
CA PHE A 138 8.39 -4.18 -1.32
C PHE A 138 8.90 -5.07 -2.46
N THR A 139 8.57 -6.35 -2.38
CA THR A 139 8.73 -7.31 -3.47
C THR A 139 7.36 -7.74 -3.98
N PHE A 140 7.30 -8.09 -5.27
CA PHE A 140 6.11 -8.62 -5.90
C PHE A 140 6.44 -9.86 -6.71
N GLU A 141 5.82 -10.99 -6.38
CA GLU A 141 5.96 -12.24 -7.11
C GLU A 141 4.60 -12.62 -7.70
N SER A 142 4.55 -12.91 -9.00
CA SER A 142 3.34 -13.40 -9.66
C SER A 142 3.55 -14.76 -10.31
N SER A 143 2.49 -15.55 -10.35
CA SER A 143 2.47 -16.84 -11.05
C SER A 143 1.09 -17.09 -11.64
N GLU A 144 1.07 -17.74 -12.80
CA GLU A 144 -0.15 -18.25 -13.41
C GLU A 144 -0.25 -19.75 -13.13
N THR A 145 -1.41 -20.20 -12.66
CA THR A 145 -1.70 -21.64 -12.55
C THR A 145 -3.11 -21.90 -13.04
N SER A 146 -3.23 -22.69 -14.11
CA SER A 146 -4.52 -23.07 -14.71
C SER A 146 -5.36 -21.85 -15.13
N GLY A 147 -4.72 -20.80 -15.67
CA GLY A 147 -5.39 -19.58 -16.12
C GLY A 147 -5.83 -18.64 -15.00
N ILE A 148 -5.38 -18.87 -13.75
CA ILE A 148 -5.61 -17.97 -12.62
C ILE A 148 -4.27 -17.33 -12.25
N ASN A 149 -4.24 -16.01 -12.24
CA ASN A 149 -3.09 -15.23 -11.83
C ASN A 149 -3.11 -15.08 -10.31
N ARG A 150 -1.98 -15.39 -9.67
CA ARG A 150 -1.75 -15.17 -8.23
C ARG A 150 -0.57 -14.24 -8.05
N GLY A 151 -0.70 -13.32 -7.11
CA GLY A 151 0.35 -12.39 -6.72
C GLY A 151 0.67 -12.53 -5.23
N ASN A 152 1.92 -12.25 -4.86
CA ASN A 152 2.33 -12.08 -3.48
C ASN A 152 3.10 -10.76 -3.37
N LEU A 153 2.59 -9.84 -2.56
CA LEU A 153 3.25 -8.59 -2.24
C LEU A 153 3.77 -8.68 -0.79
N SER A 154 5.07 -8.45 -0.59
CA SER A 154 5.67 -8.33 0.75
C SER A 154 6.35 -6.97 0.87
N GLY A 155 5.82 -6.11 1.74
CA GLY A 155 6.27 -4.73 1.92
C GLY A 155 6.62 -4.39 3.36
N THR A 156 7.55 -3.45 3.53
CA THR A 156 7.91 -2.88 4.83
C THR A 156 7.88 -1.35 4.76
N VAL A 157 7.23 -0.74 5.75
CA VAL A 157 7.22 0.70 5.98
C VAL A 157 7.79 0.97 7.36
N LYS A 158 8.74 1.89 7.45
CA LYS A 158 9.27 2.37 8.73
C LYS A 158 8.66 3.74 9.01
N ILE A 159 8.09 3.91 10.21
CA ILE A 159 7.51 5.18 10.65
C ILE A 159 8.01 5.57 12.04
N ASN A 160 7.91 6.85 12.36
CA ASN A 160 7.97 7.34 13.74
C ASN A 160 6.54 7.58 14.23
N ARG A 161 6.12 6.88 15.29
CA ARG A 161 4.73 6.96 15.79
C ARG A 161 4.34 8.38 16.24
N LEU A 162 5.31 9.15 16.74
CA LEU A 162 5.07 10.51 17.25
C LEU A 162 4.76 11.51 16.13
N ASP A 163 5.23 11.26 14.90
CA ASP A 163 4.93 12.11 13.73
C ASP A 163 3.42 12.06 13.39
N PHE A 164 2.72 11.02 13.85
CA PHE A 164 1.28 10.81 13.70
C PHE A 164 0.50 11.01 15.02
N GLY A 165 1.16 11.51 16.07
CA GLY A 165 0.51 11.72 17.37
C GLY A 165 0.07 10.42 18.05
N VAL A 166 0.71 9.29 17.75
CA VAL A 166 0.42 7.99 18.37
C VAL A 166 1.33 7.80 19.59
N GLY A 167 0.71 7.78 20.78
CA GLY A 167 1.38 7.72 22.07
C GLY A 167 1.78 9.13 22.55
N GLN A 168 0.79 9.85 23.09
CA GLN A 168 0.91 11.23 23.59
C GLN A 168 1.12 11.30 25.10
N GLY A 169 1.38 12.51 25.61
CA GLY A 169 1.50 12.75 27.06
C GLY A 169 2.66 11.96 27.66
N PHE A 170 2.37 11.12 28.65
CA PHE A 170 3.36 10.22 29.26
C PHE A 170 4.03 9.30 28.21
N TRP A 171 3.26 8.85 27.22
CA TRP A 171 3.75 7.95 26.17
C TRP A 171 4.62 8.65 25.12
N ALA A 172 4.79 9.97 25.17
CA ALA A 172 5.71 10.68 24.29
C ALA A 172 7.19 10.40 24.63
N ASP A 173 7.47 9.90 25.84
CA ASP A 173 8.82 9.51 26.26
C ASP A 173 9.28 8.25 25.53
N THR A 174 10.25 8.42 24.63
CA THR A 174 10.77 7.34 23.79
C THR A 174 11.66 6.34 24.52
N SER A 175 11.97 6.58 25.80
CA SER A 175 12.68 5.61 26.65
C SER A 175 11.78 4.46 27.09
N TRP A 176 10.47 4.70 27.19
CA TRP A 176 9.46 3.68 27.52
C TRP A 176 8.99 2.92 26.29
N VAL A 177 8.60 3.64 25.24
CA VAL A 177 8.22 3.05 23.96
C VAL A 177 8.97 3.76 22.86
N ALA A 178 9.80 3.01 22.12
CA ALA A 178 10.59 3.57 21.03
C ALA A 178 9.71 4.32 20.03
N ASN A 179 10.27 5.34 19.39
CA ASN A 179 9.54 6.12 18.40
C ASN A 179 9.39 5.34 17.08
N GLU A 180 10.44 4.64 16.68
CA GLU A 180 10.45 3.86 15.43
C GLU A 180 9.54 2.64 15.56
N VAL A 181 8.67 2.47 14.57
CA VAL A 181 7.81 1.31 14.37
C VAL A 181 8.00 0.80 12.95
N ASN A 182 8.16 -0.51 12.80
CA ASN A 182 8.25 -1.15 11.49
C ASN A 182 6.92 -1.84 11.19
N VAL A 183 6.22 -1.38 10.17
CA VAL A 183 4.98 -1.97 9.66
C VAL A 183 5.33 -2.91 8.52
N ARG A 184 4.75 -4.11 8.52
CA ARG A 184 4.92 -5.11 7.47
C ARG A 184 3.58 -5.46 6.87
N VAL A 185 3.54 -5.55 5.56
CA VAL A 185 2.36 -5.88 4.78
C VAL A 185 2.68 -7.12 3.96
N ASN A 186 1.88 -8.17 4.09
CA ASN A 186 1.97 -9.34 3.24
C ASN A 186 0.60 -9.59 2.63
N LEU A 187 0.47 -9.45 1.31
CA LEU A 187 -0.79 -9.63 0.60
C LEU A 187 -0.69 -10.82 -0.33
N SER A 188 -1.61 -11.77 -0.15
CA SER A 188 -1.90 -12.75 -1.19
C SER A 188 -2.96 -12.17 -2.11
N LEU A 189 -2.70 -12.17 -3.41
CA LEU A 189 -3.51 -11.51 -4.42
C LEU A 189 -3.98 -12.52 -5.47
N LYS A 190 -5.15 -12.27 -6.03
CA LYS A 190 -5.68 -13.01 -7.18
C LYS A 190 -6.27 -12.06 -8.22
N GLN A 191 -6.00 -12.36 -9.48
CA GLN A 191 -6.54 -11.69 -10.66
C GLN A 191 -7.33 -12.70 -11.49
#